data_AF-A0A7J8FDM2-F1
#
_entry.id   AF-A0A7J8FDM2-F1
#
_cell.length_a   1.000
_cell.length_b   1.000
_cell.length_c   1.000
_cell.angle_alpha   90.00
_cell.angle_beta   90.00
_cell.angle_gamma   90.00
#
_symmetry.space_group_name_H-M   'P 1'
#
loop_
_entity.id
_entity.type
_entity.pdbx_description
1 polymer ?
#
loop_
_entity_poly.entity_id
_entity_poly.type
_entity_poly.pdbx_seq_one_letter_code
_entity_poly.pdbx_strand_id
1 'polypeptide(L)'
;MPMYQVKPYHESGASLRVELPTCMYRLPNVHGGTSCPAPDVGHVQGESYSSLQTLESRQDDILKRLYELKAAVDGLSKMIQTPDADLDVTNIIQASEPSALSTSALDLNSVLGKDYGALKDIVINANPASPPLSLLVLHRLLCDHFKVLSTVHTHSAVKNVPENLLKCFGEQTNKQSRHEYQLGFTLIWKNGE
;
A
#
# COMPACT_ATOMS: atom_id res chain seq x y z
N MET A 1 -16.03 6.55 56.95
CA MET A 1 -15.26 5.29 56.82
C MET A 1 -13.78 5.65 56.68
N PRO A 2 -12.89 5.27 57.61
CA PRO A 2 -11.46 5.50 57.47
C PRO A 2 -10.84 4.35 56.67
N MET A 3 -10.26 4.64 55.50
CA MET A 3 -9.48 3.64 54.76
C MET A 3 -8.18 3.35 55.51
N TYR A 4 -7.85 2.06 55.63
CA TYR A 4 -6.61 1.57 56.22
C TYR A 4 -5.41 2.11 55.44
N GLN A 5 -4.59 2.94 56.09
CA GLN A 5 -3.30 3.35 55.55
C GLN A 5 -2.28 2.24 55.83
N VAL A 6 -1.87 1.56 54.77
CA VAL A 6 -0.79 0.55 54.83
C VAL A 6 0.54 1.28 54.71
N LYS A 7 1.44 1.05 55.67
CA LYS A 7 2.79 1.62 55.61
C LYS A 7 3.55 1.01 54.42
N PRO A 8 4.15 1.81 53.52
CA PRO A 8 4.94 1.28 52.43
C PRO A 8 6.16 0.50 52.95
N TYR A 9 6.50 -0.58 52.26
CA TYR A 9 7.62 -1.48 52.61
C TYR A 9 9.02 -0.87 52.46
N HIS A 10 9.11 0.40 52.05
CA HIS A 10 10.37 1.12 51.94
C HIS A 10 10.31 2.36 52.85
N GLU A 11 11.25 2.44 53.78
CA GLU A 11 11.45 3.66 54.55
C GLU A 11 12.02 4.72 53.60
N SER A 12 11.32 5.86 53.49
CA SER A 12 11.62 6.98 52.58
C SER A 12 12.96 7.70 52.85
N GLY A 13 13.90 7.07 53.54
CA GLY A 13 15.21 7.62 53.90
C GLY A 13 16.39 6.67 53.68
N ALA A 14 16.17 5.38 53.39
CA ALA A 14 17.24 4.45 53.05
C ALA A 14 17.22 4.20 51.53
N SER A 15 18.22 4.73 50.82
CA SER A 15 18.42 4.43 49.40
C SER A 15 18.62 2.92 49.24
N LEU A 16 17.59 2.22 48.77
CA LEU A 16 17.67 0.81 48.38
C LEU A 16 18.67 0.72 47.21
N ARG A 17 19.91 0.38 47.51
CA ARG A 17 20.96 0.17 46.50
C ARG A 17 20.74 -1.19 45.84
N VAL A 18 19.83 -1.22 44.87
CA VAL A 18 19.61 -2.39 44.03
C VAL A 18 20.71 -2.43 42.98
N GLU A 19 21.53 -3.47 43.00
CA GLU A 19 22.57 -3.69 42.00
C GLU A 19 21.91 -4.23 40.72
N LEU A 20 21.80 -3.38 39.70
CA LEU A 20 21.09 -3.68 38.46
C LEU A 20 22.09 -4.23 37.42
N PRO A 21 21.73 -5.27 36.65
CA PRO A 21 22.56 -5.78 35.56
C PRO A 21 22.87 -4.70 34.51
N THR A 22 24.13 -4.62 34.09
CA THR A 22 24.64 -3.63 33.12
C THR A 22 24.27 -3.90 31.66
N CYS A 23 23.58 -5.01 31.36
CA CYS A 23 23.22 -5.40 29.99
C CYS A 23 21.81 -4.94 29.54
N MET A 24 21.05 -4.23 30.38
CA MET A 24 19.68 -3.80 30.08
C MET A 24 19.60 -2.29 29.85
N TYR A 25 18.75 -1.87 28.91
CA TYR A 25 18.45 -0.46 28.65
C TYR A 25 17.91 0.22 29.92
N ARG A 26 18.48 1.37 30.28
CA ARG A 26 18.08 2.14 31.46
C ARG A 26 16.91 3.06 31.09
N LEU A 27 15.73 2.79 31.64
CA LEU A 27 14.58 3.68 31.50
C LEU A 27 14.64 4.83 32.51
N PRO A 28 14.18 6.04 32.13
CA PRO A 28 14.05 7.15 33.06
C PRO A 28 13.10 6.80 34.21
N ASN A 29 13.47 7.20 35.43
CA ASN A 29 12.62 7.01 36.59
C ASN A 29 11.43 7.99 36.53
N VAL A 30 10.23 7.48 36.28
CA VAL A 30 8.99 8.27 36.20
C VAL A 30 8.42 8.68 37.57
N HIS A 31 9.01 8.17 38.67
CA HIS A 31 8.61 8.46 40.05
C HIS A 31 9.61 9.35 40.80
N GLY A 32 10.60 9.92 40.09
CA GLY A 32 11.57 10.85 40.67
C GLY A 32 10.93 12.21 40.97
N GLY A 33 10.46 12.39 42.20
CA GLY A 33 10.06 13.69 42.71
C GLY A 33 11.21 14.69 42.62
N THR A 34 10.96 15.78 41.89
CA THR A 34 11.52 17.14 42.06
C THR A 34 12.82 17.26 42.89
N SER A 35 13.99 17.10 42.26
CA SER A 35 15.20 17.89 42.57
C SER A 35 16.39 17.47 41.70
N CYS A 36 16.38 17.79 40.41
CA CYS A 36 17.60 18.00 39.62
C CYS A 36 17.22 18.74 38.32
N PRO A 37 17.98 19.75 37.86
CA PRO A 37 17.75 20.36 36.57
C PRO A 37 17.95 19.27 35.51
N ALA A 38 16.93 19.04 34.69
CA ALA A 38 17.06 18.18 33.51
C ALA A 38 18.21 18.73 32.63
N PRO A 39 19.07 17.87 32.07
CA PRO A 39 19.99 18.32 31.04
C PRO A 39 19.14 18.84 29.88
N ASP A 40 19.49 20.05 29.45
CA ASP A 40 18.97 20.77 28.29
C ASP A 40 18.57 19.82 27.14
N VAL A 41 17.26 19.59 26.99
CA VAL A 41 16.67 18.86 25.84
C VAL A 41 16.48 19.85 24.68
N GLY A 42 17.51 20.64 24.39
CA GLY A 42 17.49 21.64 23.31
C GLY A 42 17.64 21.05 21.90
N HIS A 43 17.96 19.75 21.78
CA HIS A 43 18.45 19.21 20.50
C HIS A 43 17.46 18.33 19.71
N VAL A 44 16.28 17.96 20.24
CA VAL A 44 15.33 17.09 19.50
C VAL A 44 14.09 17.84 19.00
N GLN A 45 13.85 19.03 19.54
CA GLN A 45 12.55 19.68 19.40
C GLN A 45 12.47 20.58 18.14
N GLY A 46 13.55 21.25 17.73
CA GLY A 46 13.54 22.20 16.60
C GLY A 46 13.35 21.57 15.20
N GLU A 47 14.10 20.51 14.88
CA GLU A 47 14.01 19.85 13.55
C GLU A 47 12.69 19.12 13.36
N SER A 48 12.19 18.48 14.41
CA SER A 48 10.91 17.75 14.40
C SER A 48 9.75 18.71 14.15
N TYR A 49 9.73 19.89 14.79
CA TYR A 49 8.68 20.89 14.57
C TYR A 49 8.69 21.46 13.15
N SER A 50 9.88 21.71 12.56
CA SER A 50 9.98 22.18 11.17
C SER A 50 9.47 21.14 10.16
N SER A 51 9.81 19.86 10.37
CA SER A 51 9.32 18.77 9.53
C SER A 51 7.80 18.58 9.62
N LEU A 52 7.23 18.72 10.82
CA LEU A 52 5.78 18.66 11.04
C LEU A 52 5.06 19.85 10.40
N GLN A 53 5.60 21.06 10.52
CA GLN A 53 5.01 22.26 9.90
C GLN A 53 5.05 22.18 8.36
N THR A 54 6.13 21.63 7.80
CA THR A 54 6.23 21.38 6.34
C THR A 54 5.19 20.35 5.88
N LEU A 55 4.93 19.34 6.72
CA LEU A 55 3.93 18.33 6.43
C LEU A 55 2.51 18.90 6.50
N GLU A 56 2.23 19.72 7.52
CA GLU A 56 0.96 20.44 7.70
C GLU A 56 0.68 21.35 6.49
N SER A 57 1.64 22.19 6.09
CA SER A 57 1.48 23.07 4.94
C SER A 57 1.21 22.30 3.65
N ARG A 58 1.87 21.15 3.47
CA ARG A 58 1.64 20.28 2.31
C ARG A 58 0.23 19.66 2.35
N GLN A 59 -0.26 19.27 3.52
CA GLN A 59 -1.61 18.72 3.67
C GLN A 59 -2.68 19.76 3.35
N ASP A 60 -2.50 21.00 3.80
CA ASP A 60 -3.38 22.13 3.48
C ASP A 60 -3.41 22.44 1.98
N ASP A 61 -2.24 22.43 1.33
CA ASP A 61 -2.13 22.62 -0.13
C ASP A 61 -2.87 21.52 -0.90
N ILE A 62 -2.76 20.26 -0.45
CA ILE A 62 -3.47 19.13 -1.06
C ILE A 62 -4.99 19.31 -0.89
N LEU A 63 -5.46 19.66 0.31
CA LEU A 63 -6.88 19.89 0.56
C LEU A 63 -7.42 21.01 -0.33
N LYS A 64 -6.69 22.13 -0.46
CA LYS A 64 -7.07 23.23 -1.34
C LYS A 64 -7.21 22.78 -2.80
N ARG A 65 -6.23 22.04 -3.33
CA ARG A 65 -6.30 21.48 -4.70
C ARG A 65 -7.48 20.54 -4.89
N LEU A 66 -7.81 19.72 -3.89
CA LEU A 66 -8.97 18.83 -3.95
C LEU A 66 -10.29 19.61 -3.97
N TYR A 67 -10.41 20.70 -3.20
CA TYR A 67 -11.59 21.57 -3.25
C TYR A 67 -11.73 22.27 -4.61
N GLU A 68 -10.64 22.78 -5.18
CA GLU A 68 -10.63 23.40 -6.51
C GLU A 68 -11.02 22.38 -7.59
N LEU A 69 -10.44 21.17 -7.55
CA LEU A 69 -10.77 20.11 -8.50
C LEU A 69 -12.23 19.68 -8.37
N LYS A 70 -12.74 19.55 -7.14
CA LYS A 70 -14.15 19.26 -6.90
C LYS A 70 -15.04 20.35 -7.51
N ALA A 71 -14.73 21.62 -7.29
CA ALA A 71 -15.49 22.72 -7.87
C ALA A 71 -15.45 22.71 -9.41
N ALA A 72 -14.30 22.38 -10.01
CA ALA A 72 -14.18 22.24 -11.46
C ALA A 72 -15.02 21.07 -12.00
N VAL A 73 -14.99 19.91 -11.32
CA VAL A 73 -15.80 18.73 -11.68
C VAL A 73 -17.29 19.02 -11.51
N ASP A 74 -17.70 19.67 -10.42
CA ASP A 74 -19.09 20.06 -10.21
C ASP A 74 -19.56 21.08 -11.27
N GLY A 75 -18.67 22.00 -11.69
CA GLY A 75 -18.92 22.94 -12.79
C GLY A 75 -19.08 22.24 -14.14
N LEU A 76 -18.19 21.29 -14.46
CA LEU A 76 -18.27 20.43 -15.65
C LEU A 76 -19.54 19.58 -15.62
N SER A 77 -19.89 18.97 -14.48
CA SER A 77 -21.11 18.18 -14.33
C SER A 77 -22.36 19.02 -14.58
N LYS A 78 -22.39 20.27 -14.10
CA LYS A 78 -23.50 21.20 -14.37
C LYS A 78 -23.56 21.62 -15.85
N MET A 79 -22.41 21.78 -16.50
CA MET A 79 -22.32 22.10 -17.94
C MET A 79 -22.75 20.92 -18.81
N ILE A 80 -22.47 19.68 -18.40
CA ILE A 80 -22.95 18.47 -19.09
C ILE A 80 -24.45 18.27 -18.88
N GLN A 81 -25.01 18.74 -17.76
CA GLN A 81 -26.43 18.63 -17.42
C GLN A 81 -27.31 19.74 -18.00
N THR A 82 -26.79 20.75 -18.70
CA THR A 82 -27.66 21.68 -19.45
C THR A 82 -28.32 20.90 -20.60
N PRO A 83 -29.65 20.72 -20.58
CA PRO A 83 -30.33 19.91 -21.57
C PRO A 83 -30.58 20.77 -22.80
N ASP A 84 -29.74 20.62 -23.82
CA ASP A 84 -30.13 20.96 -25.18
C ASP A 84 -29.98 19.70 -26.04
N ALA A 85 -31.08 19.35 -26.69
CA ALA A 85 -31.27 18.27 -27.66
C ALA A 85 -31.24 16.82 -27.12
N ASP A 86 -32.45 16.32 -26.84
CA ASP A 86 -33.00 15.03 -27.25
C ASP A 86 -32.02 13.85 -27.38
N LEU A 87 -31.91 13.02 -26.35
CA LEU A 87 -31.50 11.63 -26.52
C LEU A 87 -32.26 10.75 -25.50
N ASP A 88 -33.15 9.92 -26.03
CA ASP A 88 -33.85 8.85 -25.32
C ASP A 88 -32.87 7.99 -24.50
N VAL A 89 -32.93 8.12 -23.16
CA VAL A 89 -32.32 7.17 -22.22
C VAL A 89 -33.40 6.71 -21.27
N THR A 90 -34.39 5.98 -21.81
CA THR A 90 -35.17 5.04 -21.01
C THR A 90 -34.28 3.82 -20.70
N ASN A 91 -34.15 3.52 -19.41
CA ASN A 91 -33.64 2.26 -18.79
C ASN A 91 -32.37 2.35 -17.94
N ILE A 92 -32.23 3.28 -16.99
CA ILE A 92 -31.35 3.00 -15.83
C ILE A 92 -31.90 3.58 -14.52
N ILE A 93 -33.15 3.31 -14.12
CA ILE A 93 -33.49 3.31 -12.68
C ILE A 93 -34.60 2.29 -12.42
N GLN A 94 -34.23 1.08 -12.03
CA GLN A 94 -35.11 0.27 -11.18
C GLN A 94 -34.32 -0.23 -9.97
N ALA A 95 -34.52 0.52 -8.88
CA ALA A 95 -34.58 0.15 -7.48
C ALA A 95 -33.52 -0.82 -6.90
N SER A 96 -32.74 -0.24 -6.00
CA SER A 96 -32.27 -0.75 -4.72
C SER A 96 -32.90 -2.04 -4.18
N GLU A 97 -32.04 -3.00 -3.87
CA GLU A 97 -32.13 -3.95 -2.74
C GLU A 97 -30.70 -4.14 -2.19
N PRO A 98 -30.47 -4.24 -0.86
CA PRO A 98 -29.15 -4.48 -0.28
C PRO A 98 -28.80 -5.96 -0.46
N SER A 99 -28.40 -6.32 -1.69
CA SER A 99 -27.85 -7.64 -1.95
C SER A 99 -26.53 -7.80 -1.18
N ALA A 100 -26.50 -8.87 -0.40
CA ALA A 100 -25.33 -9.35 0.33
C ALA A 100 -24.04 -9.21 -0.50
N LEU A 101 -22.93 -8.94 0.18
CA LEU A 101 -21.56 -9.04 -0.31
C LEU A 101 -21.30 -10.43 -0.91
N SER A 102 -21.80 -10.67 -2.11
CA SER A 102 -21.31 -11.68 -3.01
C SER A 102 -20.09 -11.04 -3.64
N THR A 103 -18.94 -11.66 -3.44
CA THR A 103 -17.68 -11.41 -4.16
C THR A 103 -17.89 -11.72 -5.63
N SER A 104 -18.73 -10.94 -6.33
CA SER A 104 -18.86 -11.00 -7.77
C SER A 104 -17.55 -10.47 -8.33
N ALA A 105 -16.66 -11.39 -8.69
CA ALA A 105 -15.46 -11.09 -9.44
C ALA A 105 -15.86 -10.18 -10.61
N LEU A 106 -15.42 -8.93 -10.55
CA LEU A 106 -15.64 -7.97 -11.62
C LEU A 106 -15.11 -8.62 -12.91
N ASP A 107 -15.96 -8.69 -13.94
CA ASP A 107 -15.55 -9.21 -15.24
C ASP A 107 -14.30 -8.45 -15.71
N LEU A 108 -13.26 -9.18 -16.14
CA LEU A 108 -11.98 -8.61 -16.54
C LEU A 108 -12.16 -7.51 -17.59
N ASN A 109 -13.15 -7.70 -18.48
CA ASN A 109 -13.52 -6.73 -19.52
C ASN A 109 -14.19 -5.46 -18.95
N SER A 110 -14.86 -5.56 -17.80
CA SER A 110 -15.41 -4.40 -17.10
C SER A 110 -14.33 -3.56 -16.42
N VAL A 111 -13.23 -4.18 -15.99
CA VAL A 111 -12.13 -3.49 -15.30
C VAL A 111 -11.15 -2.87 -16.29
N LEU A 112 -10.76 -3.62 -17.33
CA LEU A 112 -9.77 -3.17 -18.32
C LEU A 112 -10.38 -2.41 -19.51
N GLY A 113 -11.71 -2.32 -19.59
CA GLY A 113 -12.40 -1.73 -20.72
C GLY A 113 -12.68 -2.73 -21.85
N LYS A 114 -13.70 -2.40 -22.65
CA LYS A 114 -14.24 -3.22 -23.74
C LYS A 114 -13.33 -3.19 -24.98
N ASP A 115 -12.11 -3.70 -24.88
CA ASP A 115 -11.36 -4.04 -26.10
C ASP A 115 -11.69 -5.50 -26.45
N TYR A 116 -12.67 -5.65 -27.34
CA TYR A 116 -13.23 -6.92 -27.77
C TYR A 116 -12.14 -7.80 -28.43
N GLY A 117 -11.70 -8.86 -27.73
CA GLY A 117 -11.06 -10.02 -28.35
C GLY A 117 -9.53 -10.03 -28.44
N ALA A 118 -8.83 -9.00 -27.94
CA ALA A 118 -7.37 -9.02 -27.84
C ALA A 118 -6.91 -9.53 -26.47
N LEU A 119 -5.96 -10.47 -26.45
CA LEU A 119 -5.25 -10.88 -25.23
C LEU A 119 -4.66 -9.62 -24.56
N LYS A 120 -4.97 -9.41 -23.28
CA LYS A 120 -4.43 -8.29 -22.52
C LYS A 120 -3.02 -8.65 -22.04
N ASP A 121 -2.01 -8.05 -22.64
CA ASP A 121 -0.61 -8.38 -22.35
C ASP A 121 -0.02 -7.41 -21.30
N ILE A 122 0.56 -7.98 -20.25
CA ILE A 122 1.21 -7.26 -19.15
C ILE A 122 2.70 -7.57 -19.25
N VAL A 123 3.51 -6.54 -19.49
CA VAL A 123 4.98 -6.66 -19.53
C VAL A 123 5.57 -5.97 -18.31
N ILE A 124 6.33 -6.72 -17.51
CA ILE A 124 6.95 -6.25 -16.28
C ILE A 124 8.46 -6.42 -16.39
N ASN A 125 9.18 -5.32 -16.18
CA ASN A 125 10.64 -5.34 -16.05
C ASN A 125 11.00 -5.45 -14.58
N ALA A 126 11.87 -6.39 -14.23
CA ALA A 126 12.32 -6.60 -12.86
C ALA A 126 13.84 -6.83 -12.79
N ASN A 127 14.46 -6.38 -11.71
CA ASN A 127 15.87 -6.63 -11.47
C ASN A 127 16.06 -8.01 -10.81
N PRO A 128 16.90 -8.91 -11.36
CA PRO A 128 17.15 -10.22 -10.75
C PRO A 128 17.84 -10.15 -9.38
N ALA A 129 18.55 -9.05 -9.07
CA ALA A 129 19.17 -8.84 -7.76
C ALA A 129 18.12 -8.55 -6.66
N SER A 130 16.95 -8.03 -7.04
CA SER A 130 15.84 -7.72 -6.14
C SER A 130 14.52 -8.25 -6.72
N PRO A 131 14.32 -9.58 -6.72
CA PRO A 131 13.15 -10.18 -7.35
C PRO A 131 11.85 -9.77 -6.65
N PRO A 132 10.83 -9.26 -7.38
CA PRO A 132 9.60 -8.76 -6.79
C PRO A 132 8.69 -9.92 -6.35
N LEU A 133 8.89 -10.40 -5.12
CA LEU A 133 8.14 -11.51 -4.53
C LEU A 133 6.62 -11.25 -4.50
N SER A 134 6.20 -10.02 -4.20
CA SER A 134 4.78 -9.63 -4.19
C SER A 134 4.12 -9.88 -5.55
N LEU A 135 4.84 -9.62 -6.64
CA LEU A 135 4.36 -9.81 -8.00
C LEU A 135 4.30 -11.29 -8.39
N LEU A 136 5.22 -12.12 -7.89
CA LEU A 136 5.16 -13.58 -8.07
C LEU A 136 3.95 -14.19 -7.34
N VAL A 137 3.61 -13.69 -6.16
CA VAL A 137 2.41 -14.11 -5.42
C VAL A 137 1.15 -13.68 -6.17
N LEU A 138 1.09 -12.42 -6.63
CA LEU A 138 -0.01 -11.91 -7.44
C LEU A 138 -0.19 -12.70 -8.73
N HIS A 139 0.90 -13.07 -9.39
CA HIS A 139 0.86 -13.93 -10.57
C HIS A 139 0.16 -15.26 -10.29
N ARG A 140 0.43 -15.91 -9.15
CA ARG A 140 -0.24 -17.15 -8.75
C ARG A 140 -1.74 -16.95 -8.53
N LEU A 141 -2.11 -15.88 -7.82
CA LEU A 141 -3.51 -15.52 -7.63
C LEU A 141 -4.21 -15.22 -8.96
N LEU A 142 -3.53 -14.58 -9.91
CA LEU A 142 -4.06 -14.35 -11.25
C LEU A 142 -4.27 -15.66 -12.03
N CYS A 143 -3.35 -16.63 -11.90
CA CYS A 143 -3.51 -17.96 -12.51
C CYS A 143 -4.70 -18.74 -11.93
N ASP A 144 -5.08 -18.52 -10.67
CA ASP A 144 -6.22 -19.20 -10.05
C ASP A 144 -7.56 -18.69 -10.60
N HIS A 145 -7.61 -17.44 -11.03
CA HIS A 145 -8.83 -16.79 -11.52
C HIS A 145 -8.91 -16.66 -13.05
N PHE A 146 -7.77 -16.64 -13.74
CA PHE A 146 -7.69 -16.37 -15.17
C PHE A 146 -6.75 -17.32 -15.89
N LYS A 147 -7.01 -17.52 -17.20
CA LYS A 147 -6.07 -18.23 -18.07
C LYS A 147 -4.91 -17.30 -18.45
N VAL A 148 -3.80 -17.40 -17.72
CA VAL A 148 -2.61 -16.54 -17.89
C VAL A 148 -1.53 -17.24 -18.71
N LEU A 149 -1.14 -16.64 -19.84
CA LEU A 149 0.05 -17.02 -20.59
C LEU A 149 1.27 -16.38 -19.95
N SER A 150 2.13 -17.19 -19.33
CA SER A 150 3.26 -16.69 -18.54
C SER A 150 4.58 -16.91 -19.27
N THR A 151 5.32 -15.84 -19.53
CA THR A 151 6.61 -15.88 -20.22
C THR A 151 7.68 -15.17 -19.40
N VAL A 152 8.90 -15.71 -19.42
CA VAL A 152 10.06 -15.11 -18.77
C VAL A 152 11.15 -14.89 -19.80
N HIS A 153 11.68 -13.67 -19.86
CA HIS A 153 12.78 -13.29 -20.73
C HIS A 153 13.93 -12.70 -19.91
N THR A 154 15.14 -12.79 -20.46
CA THR A 154 16.32 -12.12 -19.91
C THR A 154 16.77 -11.05 -20.89
N HIS A 155 16.88 -9.82 -20.41
CA HIS A 155 17.36 -8.70 -21.21
C HIS A 155 18.89 -8.75 -21.34
N SER A 156 19.43 -8.25 -22.46
CA SER A 156 20.88 -8.26 -22.77
C SER A 156 21.76 -7.56 -21.72
N ALA A 157 21.19 -6.63 -20.95
CA ALA A 157 21.86 -5.92 -19.85
C ALA A 157 22.20 -6.83 -18.66
N VAL A 158 21.60 -8.02 -18.57
CA VAL A 158 21.79 -8.98 -17.49
C VAL A 158 22.45 -10.24 -18.04
N LYS A 159 23.61 -10.61 -17.49
CA LYS A 159 24.39 -11.76 -17.99
C LYS A 159 24.04 -13.07 -17.31
N ASN A 160 23.84 -13.04 -15.98
CA ASN A 160 23.62 -14.24 -15.18
C ASN A 160 22.35 -14.07 -14.35
N VAL A 161 21.27 -14.74 -14.76
CA VAL A 161 20.03 -14.88 -13.98
C VAL A 161 19.98 -16.28 -13.39
N PRO A 162 19.80 -16.44 -12.07
CA PRO A 162 19.61 -17.73 -11.43
C PRO A 162 18.48 -18.57 -12.05
N GLU A 163 18.65 -19.89 -12.14
CA GLU A 163 17.68 -20.78 -12.80
C GLU A 163 16.29 -20.76 -12.15
N ASN A 164 16.21 -20.57 -10.82
CA ASN A 164 14.95 -20.44 -10.09
C ASN A 164 14.17 -19.20 -10.54
N LEU A 165 14.85 -18.14 -10.98
CA LEU A 165 14.21 -16.93 -11.51
C LEU A 165 13.84 -17.07 -12.99
N LEU A 166 14.57 -17.89 -13.76
CA LEU A 166 14.19 -18.24 -15.13
C LEU A 166 12.93 -19.12 -15.16
N LYS A 167 12.78 -19.99 -14.15
CA LYS A 167 11.65 -20.93 -14.00
C LYS A 167 10.64 -20.48 -12.94
N CYS A 168 10.58 -19.19 -12.60
CA CYS A 168 9.71 -18.68 -11.54
C CYS A 168 8.21 -18.91 -11.81
N PHE A 169 7.82 -19.03 -13.09
CA PHE A 169 6.46 -19.37 -13.49
C PHE A 169 6.18 -20.87 -13.67
N GLY A 170 7.20 -21.73 -13.56
CA GLY A 170 7.11 -23.17 -13.82
C GLY A 170 7.52 -23.55 -15.24
N GLU A 171 7.41 -24.84 -15.59
CA GLU A 171 7.69 -25.32 -16.95
C GLU A 171 6.61 -24.81 -17.91
N GLN A 172 7.02 -23.95 -18.85
CA GLN A 172 6.13 -23.43 -19.89
C GLN A 172 5.75 -24.56 -20.86
N THR A 173 4.60 -25.19 -20.64
CA THR A 173 4.00 -26.12 -21.60
C THR A 173 3.27 -25.34 -22.69
N ASN A 174 4.04 -24.76 -23.61
CA ASN A 174 3.54 -23.86 -24.66
C ASN A 174 2.91 -24.63 -25.84
N LYS A 175 1.85 -25.42 -25.56
CA LYS A 175 1.16 -26.26 -26.54
C LYS A 175 -0.19 -25.69 -27.00
N GLN A 176 -0.69 -24.63 -26.38
CA GLN A 176 -2.02 -24.09 -26.63
C GLN A 176 -1.98 -22.79 -27.44
N SER A 177 -3.07 -22.50 -28.15
CA SER A 177 -3.18 -21.32 -29.00
C SER A 177 -3.29 -20.04 -28.16
N ARG A 178 -2.64 -18.95 -28.59
CA ARG A 178 -2.61 -17.66 -27.85
C ARG A 178 -4.02 -17.09 -27.57
N HIS A 179 -5.00 -17.47 -28.38
CA HIS A 179 -6.40 -17.03 -28.29
C HIS A 179 -7.19 -17.68 -27.15
N GLU A 180 -6.67 -18.75 -26.53
CA GLU A 180 -7.32 -19.40 -25.38
C GLU A 180 -7.01 -18.70 -24.05
N TYR A 181 -5.98 -17.86 -24.02
CA TYR A 181 -5.56 -17.11 -22.84
C TYR A 181 -6.31 -15.78 -22.73
N GLN A 182 -6.60 -15.38 -21.50
CA GLN A 182 -7.26 -14.11 -21.17
C GLN A 182 -6.25 -13.01 -20.89
N LEU A 183 -5.12 -13.37 -20.26
CA LEU A 183 -4.04 -12.47 -19.91
C LEU A 183 -2.69 -12.99 -20.42
N GLY A 184 -1.86 -12.10 -20.96
CA GLY A 184 -0.44 -12.32 -21.15
C GLY A 184 0.32 -11.72 -19.96
N PHE A 185 1.26 -12.47 -19.41
CA PHE A 185 2.11 -12.04 -18.30
C PHE A 185 3.56 -12.31 -18.65
N THR A 186 4.25 -11.26 -19.07
CA THR A 186 5.63 -11.31 -19.52
C THR A 186 6.53 -10.66 -18.46
N LEU A 187 7.42 -11.44 -17.85
CA LEU A 187 8.45 -10.94 -16.93
C LEU A 187 9.79 -10.85 -17.67
N ILE A 188 10.40 -9.67 -17.66
CA ILE A 188 11.72 -9.43 -18.26
C ILE A 188 12.71 -9.09 -17.16
N TRP A 189 13.71 -9.96 -16.99
CA TRP A 189 14.84 -9.68 -16.10
C TRP A 189 15.76 -8.64 -16.75
N LYS A 190 15.79 -7.42 -16.19
CA LYS A 190 16.57 -6.27 -16.66
C LYS A 190 17.20 -5.55 -15.47
N ASN A 191 18.42 -5.04 -15.61
CA ASN A 191 18.99 -4.15 -14.60
C ASN A 191 18.17 -2.84 -14.55
N GLY A 192 17.76 -2.45 -13.34
CA GLY A 192 17.17 -1.13 -13.12
C GLY A 192 18.21 -0.05 -13.38
N GLU A 193 17.79 1.05 -13.99
CA GLU A 193 18.55 2.31 -13.94
C GLU A 193 18.42 2.94 -12.55
#